data_AF-A0A6I3UZR5-F1
#
_entry.id   AF-A0A6I3UZR5-F1
#
_cell.length_a   1.000
_cell.length_b   1.000
_cell.length_c   1.000
_cell.angle_alpha   90.00
_cell.angle_beta   90.00
_cell.angle_gamma   90.00
#
_symmetry.space_group_name_H-M   'P 1'
#
loop_
_entity.id
_entity.type
_entity.pdbx_description
1 polymer ?
#
loop_
_entity_poly.entity_id
_entity_poly.type
_entity_poly.pdbx_seq_one_letter_code
_entity_poly.pdbx_strand_id
1 'polypeptide(L)'
;TKVQTLKFYRINNKDLVTNKIVYKGPWFPSTGTFPEVVSPTVDGYTPDKAKVDAENVTADQADIKITVKYKADKQKVTYTVIDDTTNTTLEDKQELTSGNSDTPLPNGTEAKYDSIVDAYLAQGYELVSKDQLPAKFDLDSG
;
A
#
# COMPACT_ATOMS: atom_id res chain seq x y z
N THR A 1 -6.05 -6.28 -10.45
CA THR A 1 -5.34 -6.01 -11.71
C THR A 1 -6.17 -5.09 -12.57
N LYS A 2 -5.57 -4.04 -13.17
CA LYS A 2 -6.21 -3.19 -14.17
C LYS A 2 -5.74 -3.62 -15.56
N VAL A 3 -6.67 -3.78 -16.50
CA VAL A 3 -6.38 -4.11 -17.90
C VAL A 3 -7.02 -3.03 -18.78
N GLN A 4 -6.28 -2.57 -19.77
CA GLN A 4 -6.75 -1.63 -20.79
C GLN A 4 -6.50 -2.23 -22.18
N THR A 5 -7.33 -1.87 -23.16
CA THR A 5 -7.20 -2.38 -24.54
C THR A 5 -7.45 -1.26 -25.54
N LEU A 6 -6.50 -1.09 -26.46
CA LEU A 6 -6.65 -0.23 -27.64
C LEU A 6 -6.81 -1.13 -28.87
N LYS A 7 -7.60 -0.67 -29.85
CA LYS A 7 -7.86 -1.41 -31.08
C LYS A 7 -7.37 -0.58 -32.27
N PHE A 8 -6.62 -1.26 -33.14
CA PHE A 8 -6.08 -0.72 -34.37
C PHE A 8 -6.56 -1.56 -35.55
N TYR A 9 -6.82 -0.91 -36.68
CA TYR A 9 -7.31 -1.56 -37.89
C TYR A 9 -6.43 -1.16 -39.08
N ARG A 10 -6.20 -2.07 -40.02
CA ARG A 10 -5.61 -1.74 -41.32
C ARG A 10 -6.27 -2.53 -42.43
N ILE A 11 -6.29 -1.96 -43.62
CA ILE A 11 -6.78 -2.63 -44.82
C ILE A 11 -5.58 -3.23 -45.55
N ASN A 12 -5.64 -4.52 -45.88
CA ASN A 12 -4.63 -5.20 -46.69
C ASN A 12 -5.25 -5.66 -48.01
N ASN A 13 -4.51 -5.54 -49.11
CA ASN A 13 -4.92 -6.10 -50.39
C ASN A 13 -4.24 -7.45 -50.59
N LYS A 14 -5.04 -8.48 -50.94
CA LYS A 14 -4.58 -9.84 -51.21
C LYS A 14 -4.77 -10.14 -52.70
N ASP A 15 -3.73 -10.61 -53.34
CA ASP A 15 -3.83 -11.20 -54.68
C ASP A 15 -4.47 -12.59 -54.56
N LEU A 16 -5.58 -12.80 -55.28
CA LEU A 16 -6.35 -14.03 -55.23
C LEU A 16 -5.75 -15.17 -56.07
N VAL A 17 -4.91 -14.86 -57.07
CA VAL A 17 -4.21 -15.87 -57.88
C VAL A 17 -3.06 -16.46 -57.09
N THR A 18 -2.25 -15.62 -56.43
CA THR A 18 -1.08 -16.07 -55.65
C THR A 18 -1.36 -16.30 -54.17
N ASN A 19 -2.53 -15.89 -53.68
CA ASN A 19 -2.91 -15.87 -52.26
C ASN A 19 -2.00 -15.02 -51.35
N LYS A 20 -1.17 -14.12 -51.90
CA LYS A 20 -0.23 -13.28 -51.14
C LYS A 20 -0.84 -11.92 -50.81
N ILE A 21 -0.49 -11.36 -49.64
CA ILE A 21 -0.74 -9.94 -49.35
C ILE A 21 0.22 -9.10 -50.20
N VAL A 22 -0.32 -8.29 -51.10
CA VAL A 22 0.45 -7.45 -52.03
C VAL A 22 0.56 -6.00 -51.56
N TYR A 23 -0.31 -5.57 -50.65
CA TYR A 23 -0.24 -4.26 -50.02
C TYR A 23 -0.79 -4.31 -48.60
N LYS A 24 -0.12 -3.59 -47.69
CA LYS A 24 -0.58 -3.36 -46.32
C LYS A 24 -0.79 -1.85 -46.16
N GLY A 25 -2.04 -1.45 -45.96
CA GLY A 25 -2.38 -0.06 -45.66
C GLY A 25 -1.87 0.36 -44.28
N PRO A 26 -1.85 1.68 -44.01
CA PRO A 26 -1.47 2.19 -42.71
C PRO A 26 -2.48 1.74 -41.63
N TRP A 27 -2.01 1.66 -40.39
CA TRP A 27 -2.88 1.48 -39.23
C TRP A 27 -3.76 2.71 -39.02
N PHE A 28 -5.02 2.47 -38.63
CA PHE A 28 -5.97 3.48 -38.21
C PHE A 28 -6.66 3.07 -36.89
N PRO A 29 -6.60 3.91 -35.83
CA PRO A 29 -5.81 5.14 -35.76
C PRO A 29 -4.29 4.85 -35.89
N SER A 30 -3.46 5.85 -36.22
CA SER A 30 -2.02 5.64 -36.32
C SER A 30 -1.36 5.46 -34.95
N THR A 31 -1.95 6.07 -33.92
CA THR A 31 -1.58 5.92 -32.51
C THR A 31 -2.82 5.78 -31.63
N GLY A 32 -2.63 5.35 -30.39
CA GLY A 32 -3.66 5.37 -29.35
C GLY A 32 -3.01 5.59 -28.00
N THR A 33 -3.76 6.12 -27.04
CA THR A 33 -3.23 6.45 -25.71
C THR A 33 -3.90 5.59 -24.65
N PHE A 34 -3.09 4.88 -23.86
CA PHE A 34 -3.55 4.34 -22.60
C PHE A 34 -3.61 5.50 -21.59
N PRO A 35 -4.77 5.84 -21.02
CA PRO A 35 -4.85 6.83 -19.95
C PRO A 35 -4.06 6.39 -18.71
N GLU A 36 -3.69 7.40 -17.90
CA GLU A 36 -3.04 7.16 -16.62
C GLU A 36 -3.89 6.27 -15.70
N VAL A 37 -3.22 5.54 -14.82
CA VAL A 37 -3.85 4.71 -13.80
C VAL A 37 -3.29 5.08 -12.45
N VAL A 38 -4.14 5.60 -11.56
CA VAL A 38 -3.79 5.84 -10.17
C VAL A 38 -3.72 4.50 -9.42
N SER A 39 -2.66 4.31 -8.65
CA SER A 39 -2.52 3.14 -7.79
C SER A 39 -3.51 3.23 -6.63
N PRO A 40 -4.25 2.15 -6.29
CA PRO A 40 -5.17 2.16 -5.15
C PRO A 40 -4.47 2.55 -3.85
N THR A 41 -5.19 3.25 -2.96
CA THR A 41 -4.77 3.36 -1.56
C THR A 41 -4.95 2.01 -0.89
N VAL A 42 -3.95 1.61 -0.10
CA VAL A 42 -3.99 0.42 0.75
C VAL A 42 -3.48 0.84 2.12
N ASP A 43 -4.31 0.72 3.14
CA ASP A 43 -3.96 1.18 4.49
C ASP A 43 -2.72 0.46 5.00
N GLY A 44 -1.79 1.22 5.56
CA GLY A 44 -0.51 0.70 6.01
C GLY A 44 0.50 0.38 4.90
N TYR A 45 0.21 0.68 3.64
CA TYR A 45 1.13 0.44 2.54
C TYR A 45 1.26 1.61 1.56
N THR A 46 2.51 1.94 1.24
CA THR A 46 2.84 2.91 0.19
C THR A 46 3.19 2.20 -1.14
N PRO A 47 2.54 2.51 -2.27
CA PRO A 47 2.95 1.99 -3.57
C PRO A 47 4.26 2.63 -4.03
N ASP A 48 5.11 1.84 -4.71
CA ASP A 48 6.35 2.32 -5.34
C ASP A 48 6.08 3.33 -6.47
N LYS A 49 4.87 3.30 -7.03
CA LYS A 49 4.36 4.23 -8.03
C LYS A 49 2.97 4.68 -7.60
N ALA A 50 2.80 5.95 -7.23
CA ALA A 50 1.47 6.49 -6.91
C ALA A 50 0.51 6.43 -8.11
N LYS A 51 1.07 6.45 -9.33
CA LYS A 51 0.34 6.26 -10.57
C LYS A 51 1.24 5.70 -11.66
N VAL A 52 0.60 5.15 -12.68
CA VAL A 52 1.20 4.82 -13.97
C VAL A 52 0.76 5.91 -14.94
N ASP A 53 1.72 6.64 -15.52
CA ASP A 53 1.42 7.73 -16.45
C ASP A 53 0.76 7.23 -17.74
N ALA A 54 0.11 8.15 -18.46
CA ALA A 54 -0.46 7.85 -19.76
C ALA A 54 0.65 7.52 -20.78
N GLU A 55 0.38 6.56 -21.66
CA GLU A 55 1.33 6.12 -22.68
C GLU A 55 0.68 6.12 -24.07
N ASN A 56 1.27 6.85 -25.01
CA ASN A 56 0.86 6.84 -26.41
C ASN A 56 1.64 5.78 -27.18
N VAL A 57 0.92 4.86 -27.82
CA VAL A 57 1.45 3.68 -28.51
C VAL A 57 1.05 3.63 -29.97
N THR A 58 1.77 2.80 -30.73
CA THR A 58 1.40 2.42 -32.11
C THR A 58 0.92 0.96 -32.15
N ALA A 59 0.26 0.58 -33.24
CA ALA A 59 -0.27 -0.77 -33.41
C ALA A 59 0.81 -1.88 -33.50
N ASP A 60 2.04 -1.52 -33.86
CA ASP A 60 3.15 -2.47 -33.98
C ASP A 60 3.96 -2.60 -32.67
N GLN A 61 3.61 -1.83 -31.63
CA GLN A 61 4.23 -1.91 -30.32
C GLN A 61 3.71 -3.15 -29.57
N ALA A 62 4.60 -3.83 -28.83
CA ALA A 62 4.23 -4.97 -28.00
C ALA A 62 3.38 -4.54 -26.79
N ASP A 63 2.66 -5.49 -26.19
CA ASP A 63 1.89 -5.26 -24.97
C ASP A 63 2.76 -4.72 -23.83
N ILE A 64 2.22 -3.75 -23.10
CA ILE A 64 2.88 -3.11 -21.96
C ILE A 64 2.44 -3.80 -20.68
N LYS A 65 3.40 -4.25 -19.87
CA LYS A 65 3.14 -4.82 -18.55
C LYS A 65 3.88 -4.03 -17.48
N ILE A 66 3.12 -3.43 -16.58
CA ILE A 66 3.64 -2.63 -15.46
C ILE A 66 3.28 -3.32 -14.15
N THR A 67 4.26 -3.45 -13.26
CA THR A 67 4.08 -3.97 -11.90
C THR A 67 4.26 -2.83 -10.91
N VAL A 68 3.23 -2.59 -10.10
CA VAL A 68 3.26 -1.71 -8.93
C VAL A 68 3.43 -2.59 -7.70
N LYS A 69 4.41 -2.25 -6.85
CA LYS A 69 4.72 -2.97 -5.62
C LYS A 69 4.37 -2.09 -4.43
N TYR A 70 3.74 -2.68 -3.42
CA TYR A 70 3.40 -1.99 -2.19
C TYR A 70 4.42 -2.33 -1.11
N LYS A 71 4.91 -1.29 -0.43
CA LYS A 71 5.82 -1.41 0.70
C LYS A 71 5.04 -1.14 1.97
N ALA A 72 5.15 -2.03 2.95
CA ALA A 72 4.55 -1.81 4.27
C ALA A 72 5.19 -0.58 4.93
N ASP A 73 4.33 0.28 5.46
CA ASP A 73 4.71 1.48 6.17
C ASP A 73 5.18 1.14 7.60
N LYS A 74 5.89 2.09 8.22
CA LYS A 74 6.33 1.95 9.61
C LYS A 74 5.25 2.47 10.54
N GLN A 75 4.79 1.59 11.43
CA GLN A 75 3.77 1.87 12.43
C GLN A 75 4.36 1.85 13.83
N LYS A 76 3.66 2.47 14.77
CA LYS A 76 4.05 2.59 16.18
C LYS A 76 2.90 2.22 17.09
N VAL A 77 3.22 1.54 18.19
CA VAL A 77 2.33 1.43 19.35
C VAL A 77 2.87 2.39 20.41
N THR A 78 1.98 3.23 20.93
CA THR A 78 2.30 4.18 22.00
C THR A 78 1.50 3.85 23.25
N TYR A 79 2.00 4.28 24.40
CA TYR A 79 1.27 4.21 25.67
C TYR A 79 1.13 5.61 26.29
N THR A 80 0.12 5.76 27.14
CA THR A 80 -0.14 6.94 27.97
C THR A 80 -0.34 6.47 29.40
N VAL A 81 0.22 7.19 30.36
CA VAL A 81 0.02 6.93 31.80
C VAL A 81 -0.80 8.08 32.38
N ILE A 82 -1.91 7.74 33.03
CA ILE A 82 -2.84 8.70 33.63
C ILE A 82 -2.90 8.43 35.13
N ASP A 83 -2.76 9.48 35.93
CA ASP A 83 -3.17 9.48 37.32
C ASP A 83 -4.69 9.67 37.38
N ASP A 84 -5.41 8.58 37.68
CA ASP A 84 -6.87 8.55 37.74
C ASP A 84 -7.44 9.42 38.88
N THR A 85 -6.69 9.59 39.98
CA THR A 85 -7.15 10.39 41.13
C THR A 85 -7.16 11.87 40.79
N THR A 86 -6.13 12.35 40.11
CA THR A 86 -6.00 13.76 39.73
C THR A 86 -6.47 14.06 38.31
N ASN A 87 -6.78 13.03 37.52
CA ASN A 87 -7.06 13.11 36.07
C ASN A 87 -5.93 13.82 35.31
N THR A 88 -4.67 13.57 35.68
CA THR A 88 -3.50 14.16 35.00
C THR A 88 -2.74 13.11 34.19
N THR A 89 -2.19 13.54 33.05
CA THR A 89 -1.33 12.68 32.23
C THR A 89 0.11 12.78 32.71
N LEU A 90 0.69 11.66 33.14
CA LEU A 90 2.08 11.56 33.58
C LEU A 90 3.03 11.31 32.42
N GLU A 91 2.61 10.48 31.46
CA GLU A 91 3.31 10.22 30.21
C GLU A 91 2.31 10.25 29.06
N ASP A 92 2.59 11.02 28.01
CA ASP A 92 1.71 11.14 26.86
C ASP A 92 2.34 10.51 25.63
N LYS A 93 1.66 9.51 25.04
CA LYS A 93 1.97 8.89 23.74
C LYS A 93 3.44 8.50 23.57
N GLN A 94 4.04 7.95 24.63
CA GLN A 94 5.41 7.45 24.58
C GLN A 94 5.47 6.19 23.71
N GLU A 95 6.51 6.07 22.89
CA GLU A 95 6.65 4.92 21.98
C GLU A 95 6.95 3.65 22.78
N LEU A 96 6.03 2.69 22.73
CA LEU A 96 6.25 1.36 23.28
C LEU A 96 7.11 0.52 22.32
N THR A 97 6.70 0.46 21.06
CA THR A 97 7.36 -0.34 20.02
C THR A 97 7.00 0.16 18.62
N SER A 98 7.78 -0.22 17.62
CA SER A 98 7.53 0.12 16.21
C SER A 98 7.88 -1.03 15.27
N GLY A 99 7.20 -1.09 14.13
CA GLY A 99 7.30 -2.20 13.18
C GLY A 99 6.65 -1.89 11.85
N ASN A 100 6.60 -2.87 10.95
CA ASN A 100 5.92 -2.70 9.67
C ASN A 100 4.43 -3.00 9.83
N SER A 101 3.57 -2.36 9.06
CA SER A 101 2.14 -2.70 8.98
C SER A 101 1.93 -4.20 8.75
N ASP A 102 0.84 -4.72 9.31
CA ASP A 102 0.44 -6.14 9.27
C ASP A 102 1.42 -7.14 9.90
N THR A 103 2.48 -6.69 10.57
CA THR A 103 3.39 -7.59 11.30
C THR A 103 3.00 -7.70 12.78
N PRO A 104 3.15 -8.89 13.42
CA PRO A 104 2.95 -9.03 14.86
C PRO A 104 3.85 -8.07 15.65
N LEU A 105 3.43 -7.72 16.87
CA LEU A 105 4.30 -6.96 17.75
C LEU A 105 5.58 -7.76 18.06
N PRO A 106 6.74 -7.09 18.24
CA PRO A 106 7.98 -7.78 18.60
C PRO A 106 7.83 -8.56 19.91
N ASN A 107 8.49 -9.73 19.98
CA ASN A 107 8.58 -10.49 21.22
C ASN A 107 9.16 -9.61 22.35
N GLY A 108 8.54 -9.66 23.53
CA GLY A 108 8.93 -8.84 24.67
C GLY A 108 8.25 -7.47 24.76
N THR A 109 7.41 -7.10 23.78
CA THR A 109 6.59 -5.87 23.87
C THR A 109 5.70 -5.88 25.12
N GLU A 110 5.07 -7.02 25.41
CA GLU A 110 4.23 -7.18 26.60
C GLU A 110 5.03 -7.02 27.89
N ALA A 111 6.17 -7.69 28.01
CA ALA A 111 7.06 -7.55 29.18
C ALA A 111 7.58 -6.11 29.37
N LYS A 112 7.86 -5.39 28.27
CA LYS A 112 8.21 -3.96 28.33
C LYS A 112 7.04 -3.13 28.85
N TYR A 113 5.82 -3.45 28.42
CA TYR A 113 4.61 -2.77 28.88
C TYR A 113 4.29 -3.07 30.35
N ASP A 114 4.49 -4.31 30.81
CA ASP A 114 4.43 -4.68 32.23
C ASP A 114 5.49 -3.94 33.06
N SER A 115 6.72 -3.83 32.56
CA SER A 115 7.80 -3.12 33.27
C SER A 115 7.50 -1.64 33.50
N ILE A 116 6.75 -1.00 32.60
CA ILE A 116 6.28 0.38 32.79
C ILE A 116 5.29 0.44 33.96
N VAL A 117 4.34 -0.49 34.02
CA VAL A 117 3.38 -0.59 35.13
C VAL A 117 4.12 -0.80 36.45
N ASP A 118 5.04 -1.77 36.50
CA ASP A 118 5.84 -2.08 37.69
C ASP A 118 6.64 -0.87 38.19
N ALA A 119 7.16 -0.03 37.27
CA ALA A 119 7.88 1.18 37.63
C ALA A 119 7.01 2.22 38.36
N TYR A 120 5.72 2.33 38.01
CA TYR A 120 4.77 3.21 38.72
C TYR A 120 4.30 2.59 40.04
N LEU A 121 4.07 1.27 40.09
CA LEU A 121 3.78 0.56 41.34
C LEU A 121 4.89 0.74 42.38
N ALA A 122 6.16 0.68 41.96
CA ALA A 122 7.31 0.93 42.82
C ALA A 122 7.40 2.38 43.34
N GLN A 123 6.76 3.34 42.66
CA GLN A 123 6.65 4.73 43.10
C GLN A 123 5.46 4.97 44.06
N GLY A 124 4.67 3.94 44.35
CA GLY A 124 3.52 4.02 45.25
C GLY A 124 2.19 4.28 44.56
N TYR A 125 2.12 4.21 43.22
CA TYR A 125 0.85 4.19 42.50
C TYR A 125 0.19 2.81 42.58
N GLU A 126 -1.12 2.75 42.34
CA GLU A 126 -1.87 1.51 42.20
C GLU A 126 -2.41 1.39 40.76
N LEU A 127 -2.43 0.16 40.23
CA LEU A 127 -2.96 -0.08 38.88
C LEU A 127 -4.49 -0.08 38.91
N VAL A 128 -5.09 0.94 38.33
CA VAL A 128 -6.55 1.01 38.15
C VAL A 128 -7.01 0.21 36.93
N SER A 129 -6.34 0.42 35.79
CA SER A 129 -6.66 -0.26 34.52
C SER A 129 -5.46 -0.36 33.61
N LYS A 130 -5.52 -1.29 32.65
CA LYS A 130 -4.49 -1.51 31.63
C LYS A 130 -5.15 -2.00 30.34
N ASP A 131 -4.89 -1.30 29.23
CA ASP A 131 -5.41 -1.70 27.93
C ASP A 131 -4.68 -2.93 27.37
N GLN A 132 -5.39 -3.76 26.61
CA GLN A 132 -4.79 -4.88 25.92
C GLN A 132 -3.96 -4.39 24.73
N LEU A 133 -2.76 -4.93 24.56
CA LEU A 133 -1.94 -4.65 23.38
C LEU A 133 -2.60 -5.19 22.10
N PRO A 134 -2.48 -4.48 20.97
CA PRO A 134 -2.94 -4.99 19.68
C PRO A 134 -2.13 -6.23 19.27
N ALA A 135 -2.74 -7.16 18.53
CA ALA A 135 -2.06 -8.38 18.10
C ALA A 135 -0.97 -8.12 17.04
N LYS A 136 -1.12 -7.07 16.24
CA LYS A 136 -0.22 -6.68 15.15
C LYS A 136 -0.23 -5.16 14.96
N PHE A 137 0.76 -4.66 14.22
CA PHE A 137 0.75 -3.29 13.72
C PHE A 137 -0.32 -3.11 12.64
N ASP A 138 -1.02 -1.98 12.71
CA ASP A 138 -2.13 -1.61 11.82
C ASP A 138 -3.37 -2.52 11.99
N LEU A 139 -4.42 -1.97 12.62
CA LEU A 139 -5.73 -2.59 12.77
C LEU A 139 -6.85 -1.76 12.12
N ASP A 140 -6.51 -0.59 11.59
CA ASP A 140 -7.50 0.31 11.01
C ASP A 140 -7.91 -0.28 9.66
N SER A 141 -9.16 -0.72 9.58
CA SER A 141 -9.81 -0.95 8.29
C SER A 141 -10.32 0.42 7.86
N GLY A 142 -9.67 1.08 6.90
CA GLY A 142 -10.15 2.34 6.34
C GLY A 142 -11.53 2.24 5.68
#